data_AF-A0A6C2TWU5-F1
#
_entry.id   AF-A0A6C2TWU5-F1
#
_cell.length_a   1.000
_cell.length_b   1.000
_cell.length_c   1.000
_cell.angle_alpha   90.00
_cell.angle_beta   90.00
_cell.angle_gamma   90.00
#
_symmetry.space_group_name_H-M   'P 1'
#
loop_
_entity.id
_entity.type
_entity.pdbx_description
1 polymer ?
#
loop_
_entity_poly.entity_id
_entity_poly.type
_entity_poly.pdbx_seq_one_letter_code
_entity_poly.pdbx_strand_id
1 'polypeptide(L)'
;MNTMFKPRNTQNTRKRKSLIIPCILCIPWFISITCIAEEGQAALLQDLEKSFSSIQTVQTNFKQEKALKIFKRTIRMDGRLVLENPGKMAWRINSPIRYVLILNGEHAIQWDEDSNQIQKQKTSGDPVFEEVIGQIEKWFSGEFASLLDDYDLTVKSRQPPVLQFVPKADGMVGKVIKSLTINVRDDRTYVEQIVIEDMGGDTTSITFIDTVLNAPVPEKEWEVGQDG
;
A
#
# COMPACT_ATOMS: atom_id res chain seq x y z
N MET A 1 72.14 44.26 31.92
CA MET A 1 73.58 44.21 31.58
C MET A 1 73.68 44.09 30.07
N ASN A 2 74.40 45.01 29.46
CA ASN A 2 74.62 45.15 28.02
C ASN A 2 75.37 43.97 27.41
N THR A 3 75.48 44.02 26.07
CA THR A 3 76.50 43.40 25.19
C THR A 3 76.17 41.96 24.73
N MET A 4 76.33 41.53 23.48
CA MET A 4 77.03 42.10 22.31
C MET A 4 76.99 41.10 21.12
N PHE A 5 77.12 41.64 19.91
CA PHE A 5 77.63 41.04 18.65
C PHE A 5 76.79 40.14 17.72
N LYS A 6 76.59 40.71 16.51
CA LYS A 6 76.47 40.14 15.14
C LYS A 6 77.77 39.38 14.75
N PRO A 7 77.99 38.83 13.50
CA PRO A 7 77.12 38.50 12.35
C PRO A 7 77.47 37.14 11.62
N ARG A 8 76.84 36.95 10.44
CA ARG A 8 77.25 36.17 9.22
C ARG A 8 76.67 34.78 8.97
N ASN A 9 75.55 34.79 8.24
CA ASN A 9 75.39 34.28 6.87
C ASN A 9 76.40 33.24 6.34
N THR A 10 75.93 32.03 5.96
CA THR A 10 76.25 31.40 4.67
C THR A 10 75.40 30.15 4.38
N GLN A 11 74.85 30.13 3.17
CA GLN A 11 74.61 28.98 2.28
C GLN A 11 73.50 27.97 2.60
N ASN A 12 72.36 28.25 1.97
CA ASN A 12 71.58 27.38 1.10
C ASN A 12 72.30 26.10 0.61
N THR A 13 71.78 24.92 0.96
CA THR A 13 71.56 23.81 0.00
C THR A 13 70.53 22.83 0.57
N ARG A 14 69.44 22.67 -0.18
CA ARG A 14 68.28 21.82 0.12
C ARG A 14 68.68 20.35 0.00
N LYS A 15 68.75 19.62 1.12
CA LYS A 15 68.77 18.14 1.13
C LYS A 15 67.36 17.62 1.36
N ARG A 16 66.99 16.59 0.59
CA ARG A 16 66.25 15.36 0.96
C ARG A 16 65.42 14.90 -0.24
N LYS A 17 65.21 13.63 -0.54
CA LYS A 17 65.76 12.30 -0.20
C LYS A 17 65.01 11.39 -1.21
N SER A 18 65.70 10.45 -1.83
CA SER A 18 65.11 9.44 -2.73
C SER A 18 64.02 8.62 -2.03
N LEU A 19 62.90 8.33 -2.70
CA LEU A 19 61.95 7.29 -2.27
C LEU A 19 61.16 6.69 -3.45
N ILE A 20 61.68 5.55 -3.96
CA ILE A 20 61.01 4.27 -4.26
C ILE A 20 59.58 4.31 -4.85
N ILE A 21 59.48 3.95 -6.13
CA ILE A 21 58.37 3.22 -6.80
C ILE A 21 58.68 1.71 -6.62
N PRO A 22 57.75 0.73 -6.53
CA PRO A 22 56.33 0.69 -6.96
C PRO A 22 55.35 0.11 -5.92
N CYS A 23 54.05 0.36 -6.08
CA CYS A 23 53.03 -0.56 -5.55
C CYS A 23 51.77 -0.54 -6.40
N ILE A 24 51.59 -1.62 -7.16
CA ILE A 24 50.33 -2.07 -7.73
C ILE A 24 49.39 -2.33 -6.55
N LEU A 25 48.30 -1.58 -6.44
CA LEU A 25 47.21 -1.89 -5.52
C LEU A 25 45.89 -1.47 -6.14
N CYS A 26 45.27 -2.47 -6.78
CA CYS A 26 43.85 -2.78 -6.73
C CYS A 26 42.92 -1.58 -6.52
N ILE A 27 42.45 -0.99 -7.61
CA ILE A 27 41.20 -0.23 -7.61
C ILE A 27 40.11 -1.25 -7.22
N PRO A 28 39.43 -1.14 -6.06
CA PRO A 28 38.22 -1.91 -5.87
C PRO A 28 37.20 -1.32 -6.82
N TRP A 29 36.95 -2.06 -7.89
CA TRP A 29 35.74 -2.00 -8.69
C TRP A 29 34.59 -2.33 -7.73
N PHE A 30 34.17 -1.36 -6.93
CA PHE A 30 32.87 -1.41 -6.26
C PHE A 30 31.83 -1.30 -7.37
N ILE A 31 31.58 -2.43 -8.02
CA ILE A 31 30.39 -2.65 -8.81
C ILE A 31 29.25 -2.47 -7.82
N SER A 32 28.53 -1.35 -7.96
CA SER A 32 27.29 -1.09 -7.25
C SER A 32 26.27 -2.18 -7.61
N ILE A 33 26.25 -3.27 -6.83
CA ILE A 33 25.18 -4.25 -6.88
C ILE A 33 24.06 -3.70 -5.99
N THR A 34 23.25 -2.81 -6.55
CA THR A 34 21.96 -2.43 -5.93
C THR A 34 20.80 -2.29 -6.92
N CYS A 35 21.02 -2.38 -8.24
CA CYS A 35 19.95 -2.10 -9.22
C CYS A 35 18.96 -3.25 -9.50
N ILE A 36 19.30 -4.51 -9.18
CA ILE A 36 18.49 -5.67 -9.63
C ILE A 36 17.18 -5.83 -8.82
N ALA A 37 17.15 -5.37 -7.57
CA ALA A 37 15.98 -5.53 -6.71
C ALA A 37 14.81 -4.60 -7.09
N GLU A 38 15.12 -3.36 -7.49
CA GLU A 38 14.11 -2.36 -7.88
C GLU A 38 13.47 -2.68 -9.23
N GLU A 39 14.25 -3.12 -10.22
CA GLU A 39 13.73 -3.47 -11.57
C GLU A 39 12.66 -4.58 -11.50
N GLY A 40 12.91 -5.62 -10.71
CA GLY A 40 11.96 -6.72 -10.55
C GLY A 40 10.69 -6.31 -9.80
N GLN A 41 10.76 -5.34 -8.90
CA GLN A 41 9.59 -4.85 -8.17
C GLN A 41 8.67 -4.03 -9.09
N ALA A 42 9.24 -3.08 -9.83
CA ALA A 42 8.47 -2.26 -10.77
C ALA A 42 7.77 -3.11 -11.84
N ALA A 43 8.47 -4.11 -12.41
CA ALA A 43 7.89 -5.03 -13.37
C ALA A 43 6.70 -5.82 -12.81
N LEU A 44 6.79 -6.28 -11.55
CA LEU A 44 5.68 -6.98 -10.90
C LEU A 44 4.46 -6.08 -10.72
N LEU A 45 4.64 -4.85 -10.28
CA LEU A 45 3.52 -3.90 -10.10
C LEU A 45 2.86 -3.60 -11.44
N GLN A 46 3.66 -3.35 -12.48
CA GLN A 46 3.15 -3.09 -13.83
C GLN A 46 2.37 -4.28 -14.39
N ASP A 47 2.84 -5.51 -14.18
CA ASP A 47 2.14 -6.72 -14.59
C ASP A 47 0.78 -6.85 -13.88
N LEU A 48 0.72 -6.55 -12.58
CA LEU A 48 -0.52 -6.59 -11.79
C LEU A 48 -1.50 -5.50 -12.23
N GLU A 49 -1.04 -4.27 -12.40
CA GLU A 49 -1.85 -3.14 -12.88
C GLU A 49 -2.43 -3.45 -14.27
N LYS A 50 -1.63 -4.02 -15.18
CA LYS A 50 -2.11 -4.44 -16.50
C LYS A 50 -3.17 -5.55 -16.42
N SER A 51 -3.02 -6.48 -15.49
CA SER A 51 -4.00 -7.55 -15.26
C SER A 51 -5.33 -6.96 -14.77
N PHE A 52 -5.27 -6.08 -13.76
CA PHE A 52 -6.45 -5.59 -13.06
C PHE A 52 -7.15 -4.45 -13.81
N SER A 53 -6.44 -3.62 -14.57
CA SER A 53 -7.02 -2.51 -15.36
C SER A 53 -8.00 -2.96 -16.45
N SER A 54 -7.96 -4.23 -16.84
CA SER A 54 -8.94 -4.81 -17.78
C SER A 54 -10.29 -5.15 -17.12
N ILE A 55 -10.38 -5.04 -15.79
CA ILE A 55 -11.55 -5.42 -15.00
C ILE A 55 -12.49 -4.22 -14.89
N GLN A 56 -13.66 -4.35 -15.49
CA GLN A 56 -14.74 -3.37 -15.44
C GLN A 56 -15.71 -3.64 -14.30
N THR A 57 -15.99 -4.91 -14.01
CA THR A 57 -16.92 -5.29 -12.95
C THR A 57 -16.37 -6.41 -12.08
N VAL A 58 -16.71 -6.36 -10.80
CA VAL A 58 -16.33 -7.37 -9.82
C VAL A 58 -17.56 -7.66 -8.97
N GLN A 59 -17.87 -8.94 -8.81
CA GLN A 59 -18.90 -9.40 -7.89
C GLN A 59 -18.26 -10.47 -7.02
N THR A 60 -18.15 -10.24 -5.71
CA THR A 60 -17.47 -11.17 -4.81
C THR A 60 -18.13 -11.20 -3.45
N ASN A 61 -18.16 -12.38 -2.83
CA ASN A 61 -18.41 -12.47 -1.40
C ASN A 61 -17.09 -12.17 -0.67
N PHE A 62 -17.19 -11.75 0.59
CA PHE A 62 -16.03 -11.61 1.45
C PHE A 62 -16.29 -12.17 2.85
N LYS A 63 -15.20 -12.61 3.49
CA LYS A 63 -15.14 -12.89 4.93
C LYS A 63 -14.13 -11.94 5.54
N GLN A 64 -14.59 -11.13 6.49
CA GLN A 64 -13.76 -10.20 7.22
C GLN A 64 -13.60 -10.65 8.67
N GLU A 65 -12.37 -10.66 9.16
CA GLU A 65 -12.05 -10.93 10.56
C GLU A 65 -11.29 -9.74 11.15
N LYS A 66 -11.82 -9.14 12.22
CA LYS A 66 -11.15 -8.12 13.02
C LYS A 66 -10.71 -8.71 14.35
N ALA A 67 -9.43 -9.01 14.50
CA ALA A 67 -8.82 -9.47 15.73
C ALA A 67 -8.43 -8.26 16.59
N LEU A 68 -9.10 -8.10 17.73
CA LEU A 68 -8.85 -7.05 18.70
C LEU A 68 -7.82 -7.53 19.71
N LYS A 69 -6.59 -7.01 19.65
CA LYS A 69 -5.44 -7.51 20.40
C LYS A 69 -5.64 -7.39 21.91
N ILE A 70 -6.13 -6.24 22.36
CA ILE A 70 -6.34 -5.94 23.78
C ILE A 70 -7.41 -6.86 24.38
N PHE A 71 -8.48 -7.11 23.63
CA PHE A 71 -9.63 -7.89 24.09
C PHE A 71 -9.51 -9.40 23.83
N LYS A 72 -8.46 -9.84 23.10
CA LYS A 72 -8.27 -11.23 22.65
C LYS A 72 -9.53 -11.82 22.02
N ARG A 73 -10.24 -10.99 21.24
CA ARG A 73 -11.52 -11.32 20.61
C ARG A 73 -11.41 -11.08 19.11
N THR A 74 -12.01 -11.97 18.33
CA THR A 74 -12.16 -11.79 16.89
C THR A 74 -13.63 -11.54 16.56
N ILE A 75 -13.89 -10.43 15.89
CA ILE A 75 -15.18 -10.13 15.27
C ILE A 75 -15.12 -10.68 13.84
N ARG A 76 -16.13 -11.46 13.46
CA ARG A 76 -16.24 -12.03 12.11
C ARG A 76 -17.43 -11.39 11.43
N MET A 77 -17.23 -11.00 10.18
CA MET A 77 -18.24 -10.42 9.31
C MET A 77 -18.20 -11.15 7.97
N ASP A 78 -19.36 -11.34 7.38
CA ASP A 78 -19.50 -11.86 6.02
C ASP A 78 -20.36 -10.90 5.22
N GLY A 79 -20.12 -10.86 3.92
CA GLY A 79 -20.73 -9.86 3.08
C GLY A 79 -20.46 -10.03 1.61
N ARG A 80 -20.88 -9.03 0.84
CA ARG A 80 -20.76 -8.97 -0.60
C ARG A 80 -20.23 -7.61 -1.03
N LEU A 81 -19.30 -7.64 -1.98
CA LEU A 81 -18.74 -6.49 -2.64
C LEU A 81 -19.08 -6.57 -4.12
N VAL A 82 -19.63 -5.48 -4.65
CA VAL A 82 -19.83 -5.27 -6.08
C VAL A 82 -19.12 -3.99 -6.48
N LEU A 83 -18.34 -4.05 -7.55
CA LEU A 83 -17.64 -2.90 -8.13
C LEU A 83 -17.99 -2.78 -9.60
N GLU A 84 -18.13 -1.55 -10.07
CA GLU A 84 -18.22 -1.20 -11.49
C GLU A 84 -17.34 0.04 -11.71
N ASN A 85 -16.24 -0.16 -12.45
CA ASN A 85 -15.25 0.87 -12.69
C ASN A 85 -15.73 1.83 -13.81
N PRO A 86 -15.50 3.14 -13.66
CA PRO A 86 -15.00 3.83 -12.45
C PRO A 86 -16.14 4.21 -11.48
N GLY A 87 -15.82 4.29 -10.17
CA GLY A 87 -16.60 5.08 -9.21
C GLY A 87 -17.88 4.45 -8.63
N LYS A 88 -18.24 3.21 -9.00
CA LYS A 88 -19.39 2.52 -8.40
C LYS A 88 -18.95 1.36 -7.52
N MET A 89 -19.43 1.36 -6.28
CA MET A 89 -19.17 0.31 -5.30
C MET A 89 -20.42 0.05 -4.45
N ALA A 90 -20.74 -1.21 -4.22
CA ALA A 90 -21.70 -1.62 -3.20
C ALA A 90 -20.99 -2.58 -2.22
N TRP A 91 -20.86 -2.15 -0.97
CA TRP A 91 -20.30 -2.93 0.12
C TRP A 91 -21.42 -3.30 1.09
N ARG A 92 -21.74 -4.59 1.19
CA ARG A 92 -22.83 -5.12 2.00
C ARG A 92 -22.27 -6.07 3.05
N ILE A 93 -22.50 -5.79 4.31
CA ILE A 93 -22.27 -6.73 5.41
C ILE A 93 -23.61 -7.39 5.71
N ASN A 94 -23.63 -8.72 5.69
CA ASN A 94 -24.82 -9.54 5.91
C ASN A 94 -24.93 -10.01 7.36
N SER A 95 -23.78 -10.24 8.01
CA SER A 95 -23.73 -10.63 9.42
C SER A 95 -22.46 -10.09 10.09
N PRO A 96 -22.49 -9.84 11.42
CA PRO A 96 -23.59 -10.13 12.34
C PRO A 96 -24.63 -9.01 12.44
N ILE A 97 -24.32 -7.81 11.95
CA ILE A 97 -25.22 -6.65 11.88
C ILE A 97 -25.22 -6.19 10.45
N ARG A 98 -26.41 -6.04 9.85
CA ARG A 98 -26.49 -5.67 8.43
C ARG A 98 -26.08 -4.20 8.24
N TYR A 99 -25.24 -3.98 7.24
CA TYR A 99 -24.77 -2.65 6.85
C TYR A 99 -24.60 -2.60 5.34
N VAL A 100 -24.98 -1.48 4.74
CA VAL A 100 -24.87 -1.23 3.30
C VAL A 100 -24.19 0.12 3.09
N LEU A 101 -23.16 0.14 2.26
CA LEU A 101 -22.56 1.35 1.70
C LEU A 101 -22.59 1.26 0.19
N ILE A 102 -23.25 2.22 -0.47
CA ILE A 102 -23.28 2.35 -1.92
C ILE A 102 -22.63 3.66 -2.33
N LEU A 103 -21.64 3.57 -3.20
CA LEU A 103 -21.01 4.67 -3.90
C LEU A 103 -21.48 4.64 -5.35
N ASN A 104 -21.95 5.77 -5.87
CA ASN A 104 -22.41 5.90 -7.26
C ASN A 104 -21.73 7.05 -8.02
N GLY A 105 -20.46 7.30 -7.70
CA GLY A 105 -19.66 8.42 -8.22
C GLY A 105 -19.92 9.74 -7.51
N GLU A 106 -21.19 10.14 -7.36
CA GLU A 106 -21.56 11.44 -6.78
C GLU A 106 -21.90 11.40 -5.29
N HIS A 107 -22.45 10.28 -4.83
CA HIS A 107 -22.98 10.14 -3.49
C HIS A 107 -22.54 8.84 -2.84
N ALA A 108 -22.34 8.92 -1.52
CA ALA A 108 -22.29 7.77 -0.63
C ALA A 108 -23.65 7.65 0.06
N ILE A 109 -24.27 6.48 -0.06
CA ILE A 109 -25.53 6.14 0.58
C ILE A 109 -25.27 5.00 1.56
N GLN A 110 -25.60 5.22 2.82
CA GLN A 110 -25.38 4.28 3.90
C GLN A 110 -26.70 3.87 4.54
N TRP A 111 -26.78 2.61 4.95
CA TRP A 111 -27.86 2.09 5.80
C TRP A 111 -27.28 1.07 6.78
N ASP A 112 -27.77 1.11 8.01
CA ASP A 112 -27.42 0.16 9.05
C ASP A 112 -28.69 -0.36 9.75
N GLU A 113 -28.63 -1.61 10.18
CA GLU A 113 -29.76 -2.31 10.82
C GLU A 113 -30.15 -1.73 12.18
N ASP A 114 -29.18 -1.22 12.94
CA ASP A 114 -29.39 -0.74 14.30
C ASP A 114 -30.21 0.56 14.32
N SER A 115 -29.87 1.52 13.47
CA SER A 115 -30.58 2.79 13.34
C SER A 115 -31.78 2.69 12.40
N ASN A 116 -31.72 1.76 11.44
CA ASN A 116 -32.62 1.64 10.31
C ASN A 116 -32.79 2.97 9.52
N GLN A 117 -31.73 3.78 9.47
CA GLN A 117 -31.72 5.06 8.76
C GLN A 117 -30.93 4.96 7.47
N ILE A 118 -31.42 5.66 6.44
CA ILE A 118 -30.68 5.89 5.20
C ILE A 118 -30.03 7.26 5.30
N GLN A 119 -28.70 7.28 5.21
CA GLN A 119 -27.90 8.50 5.18
C GLN A 119 -27.34 8.69 3.77
N LYS A 120 -27.51 9.88 3.19
CA LYS A 120 -26.98 10.22 1.87
C LYS A 120 -26.11 11.46 1.99
N GLN A 121 -24.89 11.35 1.53
CA GLN A 121 -23.93 12.46 1.49
C GLN A 121 -23.26 12.50 0.12
N LYS A 122 -22.81 13.70 -0.28
CA LYS A 122 -21.97 13.82 -1.47
C LYS A 122 -20.61 13.19 -1.16
N THR A 123 -20.07 12.45 -2.12
CA THR A 123 -18.67 11.98 -2.03
C THR A 123 -17.71 13.15 -2.13
N SER A 124 -18.05 14.14 -2.95
CA SER A 124 -17.28 15.37 -3.10
C SER A 124 -17.40 16.30 -1.89
N GLY A 125 -16.27 16.77 -1.39
CA GLY A 125 -16.18 17.79 -0.34
C GLY A 125 -15.98 17.26 1.09
N ASP A 126 -15.88 15.93 1.27
CA ASP A 126 -15.34 15.31 2.49
C ASP A 126 -14.00 14.62 2.16
N PRO A 127 -12.86 15.25 2.49
CA PRO A 127 -11.53 14.74 2.16
C PRO A 127 -11.24 13.34 2.74
N VAL A 128 -11.88 12.96 3.85
CA VAL A 128 -11.66 11.65 4.47
C VAL A 128 -12.35 10.57 3.65
N PHE A 129 -13.58 10.82 3.19
CA PHE A 129 -14.30 9.87 2.35
C PHE A 129 -13.62 9.72 0.98
N GLU A 130 -13.23 10.82 0.34
CA GLU A 130 -12.53 10.76 -0.95
C GLU A 130 -11.25 9.92 -0.87
N GLU A 131 -10.46 10.10 0.19
CA GLU A 131 -9.21 9.36 0.40
C GLU A 131 -9.45 7.86 0.61
N VAL A 132 -10.42 7.49 1.45
CA VAL A 132 -10.77 6.08 1.71
C VAL A 132 -11.27 5.40 0.44
N ILE A 133 -12.15 6.07 -0.31
CA ILE A 133 -12.69 5.55 -1.58
C ILE A 133 -11.55 5.36 -2.58
N GLY A 134 -10.70 6.38 -2.76
CA GLY A 134 -9.57 6.30 -3.68
C GLY A 134 -8.59 5.19 -3.33
N GLN A 135 -8.33 4.92 -2.05
CA GLN A 135 -7.49 3.78 -1.65
C GLN A 135 -8.12 2.44 -1.99
N ILE A 136 -9.41 2.28 -1.75
CA ILE A 136 -10.15 1.06 -2.10
C ILE A 136 -10.10 0.84 -3.61
N GLU A 137 -10.36 1.88 -4.41
CA GLU A 137 -10.27 1.82 -5.87
C GLU A 137 -8.88 1.38 -6.33
N LYS A 138 -7.81 1.97 -5.80
CA LYS A 138 -6.42 1.59 -6.12
C LYS A 138 -6.11 0.13 -5.81
N TRP A 139 -6.64 -0.42 -4.70
CA TRP A 139 -6.43 -1.83 -4.36
C TRP A 139 -7.04 -2.77 -5.38
N PHE A 140 -8.18 -2.38 -5.94
CA PHE A 140 -8.97 -3.19 -6.86
C PHE A 140 -8.65 -2.94 -8.34
N SER A 141 -8.14 -1.77 -8.72
CA SER A 141 -7.64 -1.46 -10.07
C SER A 141 -6.20 -1.93 -10.29
N GLY A 142 -5.48 -2.27 -9.22
CA GLY A 142 -4.09 -2.74 -9.28
C GLY A 142 -3.10 -1.59 -9.46
N GLU A 143 -3.51 -0.34 -9.27
CA GLU A 143 -2.68 0.88 -9.30
C GLU A 143 -1.75 0.98 -8.06
N PHE A 144 -1.14 -0.14 -7.67
CA PHE A 144 -0.25 -0.27 -6.52
C PHE A 144 1.00 0.61 -6.61
N ALA A 145 1.43 0.95 -7.83
CA ALA A 145 2.54 1.87 -8.04
C ALA A 145 2.22 3.27 -7.48
N SER A 146 0.97 3.72 -7.56
CA SER A 146 0.53 5.00 -6.99
C SER A 146 0.62 5.06 -5.46
N LEU A 147 0.66 3.90 -4.78
CA LEU A 147 0.83 3.85 -3.33
C LEU A 147 2.27 4.12 -2.90
N LEU A 148 3.25 4.06 -3.80
CA LEU A 148 4.67 4.26 -3.45
C LEU A 148 5.00 5.70 -3.04
N ASP A 149 4.12 6.65 -3.35
CA ASP A 149 4.24 8.05 -2.91
C ASP A 149 4.11 8.17 -1.39
N ASP A 150 3.23 7.36 -0.78
CA ASP A 150 2.91 7.43 0.65
C ASP A 150 3.39 6.20 1.45
N TYR A 151 3.84 5.14 0.78
CA TYR A 151 4.21 3.86 1.40
C TYR A 151 5.55 3.33 0.90
N ASP A 152 6.26 2.63 1.79
CA ASP A 152 7.37 1.75 1.44
C ASP A 152 6.83 0.35 1.12
N LEU A 153 7.18 -0.20 -0.04
CA LEU A 153 6.76 -1.53 -0.48
C LEU A 153 7.85 -2.58 -0.20
N THR A 154 7.43 -3.72 0.36
CA THR A 154 8.19 -4.96 0.40
C THR A 154 7.41 -6.07 -0.30
N VAL A 155 8.01 -6.67 -1.34
CA VAL A 155 7.48 -7.89 -1.98
C VAL A 155 7.86 -9.10 -1.13
N LYS A 156 6.90 -9.66 -0.38
CA LYS A 156 7.12 -10.84 0.50
C LYS A 156 7.18 -12.15 -0.27
N SER A 157 6.47 -12.22 -1.39
CA SER A 157 6.45 -13.35 -2.30
C SER A 157 6.13 -12.87 -3.71
N ARG A 158 6.63 -13.58 -4.74
CA ARG A 158 6.34 -13.32 -6.15
C ARG A 158 5.39 -14.36 -6.76
N GLN A 159 5.18 -15.49 -6.09
CA GLN A 159 4.32 -16.57 -6.58
C GLN A 159 3.78 -17.40 -5.40
N PRO A 160 2.50 -17.21 -5.02
CA PRO A 160 1.63 -16.09 -5.42
C PRO A 160 2.21 -14.73 -4.94
N PRO A 161 1.94 -13.61 -5.63
CA PRO A 161 2.41 -12.30 -5.19
C PRO A 161 1.84 -11.87 -3.83
N VAL A 162 2.71 -11.39 -2.95
CA VAL A 162 2.35 -10.81 -1.65
C VAL A 162 3.06 -9.47 -1.49
N LEU A 163 2.29 -8.40 -1.46
CA LEU A 163 2.78 -7.02 -1.40
C LEU A 163 2.51 -6.45 0.00
N GLN A 164 3.54 -6.07 0.74
CA GLN A 164 3.39 -5.38 2.02
C GLN A 164 3.78 -3.92 1.88
N PHE A 165 2.83 -3.03 2.17
CA PHE A 165 2.99 -1.59 2.22
C PHE A 165 3.09 -1.13 3.67
N VAL A 166 4.08 -0.31 3.98
CA VAL A 166 4.25 0.35 5.27
C VAL A 166 4.16 1.86 5.04
N PRO A 167 3.21 2.58 5.67
CA PRO A 167 3.10 4.02 5.45
C PRO A 167 4.39 4.74 5.87
N LYS A 168 4.77 5.78 5.13
CA LYS A 168 5.88 6.65 5.49
C LYS A 168 5.58 7.40 6.79
N ALA A 169 6.63 7.62 7.59
CA ALA A 169 6.50 8.05 8.99
C ALA A 169 5.93 9.47 9.18
N ASP A 170 6.00 10.31 8.15
CA ASP A 170 5.49 11.68 8.12
C ASP A 170 4.01 11.77 7.72
N GLY A 171 3.47 10.73 7.08
CA GLY A 171 2.07 10.65 6.65
C GLY A 171 1.09 10.48 7.82
N MET A 172 -0.12 11.03 7.68
CA MET A 172 -1.17 10.83 8.69
C MET A 172 -1.57 9.37 8.85
N VAL A 173 -1.52 8.59 7.75
CA VAL A 173 -1.86 7.17 7.75
C VAL A 173 -0.91 6.37 8.63
N GLY A 174 0.38 6.69 8.65
CA GLY A 174 1.38 6.01 9.49
C GLY A 174 1.17 6.19 11.00
N LYS A 175 0.30 7.12 11.42
CA LYS A 175 -0.09 7.28 12.83
C LYS A 175 -1.12 6.26 13.28
N VAL A 176 -1.83 5.64 12.33
CA VAL A 176 -2.97 4.74 12.60
C VAL A 176 -2.75 3.35 12.02
N ILE A 177 -2.20 3.25 10.81
CA ILE A 177 -1.89 1.99 10.14
C ILE A 177 -0.41 1.68 10.30
N LYS A 178 -0.11 0.45 10.72
CA LYS A 178 1.23 -0.10 10.80
C LYS A 178 1.64 -0.77 9.49
N SER A 179 0.75 -1.55 8.89
CA SER A 179 1.00 -2.13 7.56
C SER A 179 -0.30 -2.53 6.85
N LEU A 180 -0.23 -2.55 5.52
CA LEU A 180 -1.23 -3.08 4.61
C LEU A 180 -0.57 -4.20 3.80
N THR A 181 -1.14 -5.40 3.81
CA THR A 181 -0.64 -6.54 3.03
C THR A 181 -1.70 -7.00 2.05
N ILE A 182 -1.34 -7.08 0.78
CA ILE A 182 -2.22 -7.51 -0.31
C ILE A 182 -1.69 -8.83 -0.85
N ASN A 183 -2.50 -9.87 -0.68
CA ASN A 183 -2.28 -11.19 -1.26
C ASN A 183 -3.02 -11.26 -2.59
N VAL A 184 -2.29 -11.53 -3.65
CA VAL A 184 -2.83 -11.71 -5.00
C VAL A 184 -3.01 -13.20 -5.25
N ARG A 185 -4.03 -13.57 -6.02
CA ARG A 185 -4.24 -14.95 -6.46
C ARG A 185 -3.02 -15.51 -7.18
N ASP A 186 -2.88 -16.84 -7.16
CA ASP A 186 -1.80 -17.54 -7.88
C ASP A 186 -1.85 -17.31 -9.40
N ASP A 187 -3.06 -17.19 -9.96
CA ASP A 187 -3.28 -16.85 -11.37
C ASP A 187 -3.03 -15.37 -11.72
N ARG A 188 -2.75 -14.54 -10.70
CA ARG A 188 -2.50 -13.09 -10.79
C ARG A 188 -3.64 -12.30 -11.43
N THR A 189 -4.85 -12.84 -11.44
CA THR A 189 -6.02 -12.19 -12.04
C THR A 189 -6.64 -11.16 -11.11
N TYR A 190 -6.57 -11.37 -9.79
CA TYR A 190 -7.18 -10.47 -8.82
C TYR A 190 -6.65 -10.61 -7.40
N VAL A 191 -7.11 -9.73 -6.51
CA VAL A 191 -6.84 -9.80 -5.08
C VAL A 191 -7.53 -11.02 -4.46
N GLU A 192 -6.80 -11.75 -3.62
CA GLU A 192 -7.32 -12.84 -2.81
C GLU A 192 -7.67 -12.36 -1.39
N GLN A 193 -6.77 -11.60 -0.77
CA GLN A 193 -6.92 -11.14 0.60
C GLN A 193 -6.22 -9.81 0.85
N ILE A 194 -6.82 -8.98 1.69
CA ILE A 194 -6.22 -7.75 2.22
C ILE A 194 -6.10 -7.90 3.73
N VAL A 195 -4.94 -7.58 4.29
CA VAL A 195 -4.67 -7.58 5.73
C VAL A 195 -4.16 -6.21 6.16
N ILE A 196 -4.84 -5.59 7.12
CA ILE A 196 -4.50 -4.30 7.69
C ILE A 196 -4.12 -4.52 9.15
N GLU A 197 -2.94 -4.08 9.55
CA GLU A 197 -2.50 -4.02 10.95
C GLU A 197 -2.48 -2.55 11.39
N ASP A 198 -3.16 -2.23 12.49
CA ASP A 198 -3.11 -0.89 13.08
C ASP A 198 -1.96 -0.75 14.10
N MET A 199 -1.72 0.48 14.55
CA MET A 199 -0.66 0.76 15.55
C MET A 199 -0.97 0.19 16.94
N GLY A 200 -2.25 -0.10 17.24
CA GLY A 200 -2.67 -0.82 18.45
C GLY A 200 -2.38 -2.32 18.40
N GLY A 201 -2.09 -2.84 17.20
CA GLY A 201 -1.87 -4.25 16.90
C GLY A 201 -3.18 -5.02 16.65
N ASP A 202 -4.30 -4.33 16.47
CA ASP A 202 -5.49 -4.97 15.92
C ASP A 202 -5.24 -5.32 14.46
N THR A 203 -5.81 -6.43 14.01
CA THR A 203 -5.66 -6.90 12.64
C THR A 203 -7.03 -7.06 11.99
N THR A 204 -7.20 -6.48 10.81
CA THR A 204 -8.36 -6.70 9.94
C THR A 204 -7.92 -7.51 8.73
N SER A 205 -8.48 -8.70 8.54
CA SER A 205 -8.30 -9.52 7.34
C SER A 205 -9.59 -9.54 6.54
N ILE A 206 -9.54 -9.34 5.23
CA ILE A 206 -10.67 -9.41 4.31
C ILE A 206 -10.29 -10.41 3.22
N THR A 207 -10.99 -11.54 3.17
CA THR A 207 -10.74 -12.61 2.19
C THR A 207 -11.88 -12.65 1.18
N PHE A 208 -11.56 -12.51 -0.10
CA PHE A 208 -12.53 -12.49 -1.19
C PHE A 208 -12.75 -13.90 -1.75
N ILE A 209 -14.02 -14.30 -1.87
CA ILE A 209 -14.42 -15.64 -2.31
C ILE A 209 -15.54 -15.54 -3.35
N ASP A 210 -15.65 -16.56 -4.20
CA ASP A 210 -16.67 -16.65 -5.25
C ASP A 210 -16.67 -15.43 -6.20
N THR A 211 -15.48 -14.89 -6.49
CA THR A 211 -15.35 -13.70 -7.32
C THR A 211 -15.66 -13.99 -8.78
N VAL A 212 -16.55 -13.20 -9.35
CA VAL A 212 -16.87 -13.14 -10.77
C VAL A 212 -16.39 -11.79 -11.31
N LEU A 213 -15.56 -11.83 -12.35
CA LEU A 213 -15.00 -10.64 -13.00
C LEU A 213 -15.70 -10.42 -14.35
N ASN A 214 -15.89 -9.16 -14.73
CA ASN A 214 -16.40 -8.73 -16.04
C ASN A 214 -17.77 -9.32 -16.44
N ALA A 215 -18.59 -9.67 -15.45
CA ALA A 215 -19.97 -10.06 -15.66
C ALA A 215 -20.92 -8.86 -15.52
N PRO A 216 -22.05 -8.83 -16.26
CA PRO A 216 -23.08 -7.81 -16.07
C PRO A 216 -23.53 -7.74 -14.60
N VAL A 217 -23.66 -6.53 -14.08
CA VAL A 217 -24.10 -6.28 -12.70
C VAL A 217 -25.61 -5.99 -12.73
N PRO A 218 -26.44 -6.73 -11.99
CA PRO A 218 -27.86 -6.42 -11.86
C PRO A 218 -28.10 -5.05 -11.19
N GLU A 219 -29.09 -4.29 -11.67
CA GLU A 219 -29.36 -2.94 -11.13
C GLU A 219 -29.65 -2.93 -9.62
N LYS A 220 -30.30 -3.99 -9.11
CA LYS A 220 -30.59 -4.16 -7.69
C LYS A 220 -29.37 -4.09 -6.77
N GLU A 221 -28.17 -4.43 -7.28
CA GLU A 221 -26.94 -4.34 -6.49
C GLU A 221 -26.62 -2.90 -6.08
N TRP A 222 -27.21 -1.90 -6.76
CA TRP A 222 -27.05 -0.47 -6.49
C TRP A 222 -28.17 0.14 -5.64
N GLU A 223 -29.10 -0.68 -5.12
CA GLU A 223 -30.21 -0.22 -4.30
C GLU A 223 -29.95 -0.38 -2.78
N VAL A 224 -30.43 0.58 -1.99
CA VAL A 224 -30.37 0.51 -0.52
C VAL A 224 -31.70 -0.03 0.00
N GLY A 225 -31.71 -1.30 0.45
CA GLY A 225 -32.91 -1.95 1.01
C GLY A 225 -32.60 -3.36 1.53
N GLN A 226 -33.51 -3.93 2.34
CA GLN A 226 -33.34 -5.27 2.93
C GLN A 226 -33.28 -6.40 1.88
N ASP A 227 -33.72 -6.13 0.65
CA ASP A 227 -33.86 -7.11 -0.43
C ASP A 227 -32.97 -6.81 -1.67
N GLY A 228 -32.09 -5.80 -1.57
CA GLY A 228 -31.18 -5.37 -2.65
C GLY A 228 -29.94 -6.23 -2.78
#